data_AF-A0A382IU17-F1
#
_entry.id   AF-A0A382IU17-F1
#
_cell.length_a   1.000
_cell.length_b   1.000
_cell.length_c   1.000
_cell.angle_alpha   90.00
_cell.angle_beta   90.00
_cell.angle_gamma   90.00
#
_symmetry.space_group_name_H-M   'P 1'
#
loop_
_entity.id
_entity.type
_entity.pdbx_description
1 polymer ?
#
loop_
_entity_poly.entity_id
_entity_poly.type
_entity_poly.pdbx_seq_one_letter_code
_entity_poly.pdbx_strand_id
1 'polypeptide(L)'
;MEAHIVRNALDRVPLSLIIDDSTVLVNLNYFWMRDRNPVDGENRRWQDVPVVHPESFTREFAEFCLAEGVRGKFSIVPVPAALGRVDEPLPLFGRAQQDSWMAMCQELIVPAFDITPEMLTHTTLVDPETLQPVDPTTWEQYDWRALPEDEPERVIAYIAKACEILVEAGFAPQGVTSPGGFGGQKIPYYAKMAGEGVRQATGHDVPFFFQQVTNDGDDDIVESPVWSADAQAGTAVGEIIASTGDWTGSWTGYGTVDADRYITADLQGGRLPNLIDRGQPAILISHWQGFYGMHDEDRRGFEAFKTVVRRLRERDPQGEVTR
;
A
#
# COMPACT_ATOMS: atom_id res chain seq x y z
N MET A 1 12.52 31.96 -26.70
CA MET A 1 12.49 31.30 -25.39
C MET A 1 11.17 30.55 -25.35
N GLU A 2 11.20 29.25 -25.67
CA GLU A 2 10.01 28.41 -25.56
C GLU A 2 9.89 27.98 -24.09
N ALA A 3 8.80 28.40 -23.44
CA ALA A 3 8.48 27.95 -22.10
C ALA A 3 7.71 26.64 -22.24
N HIS A 4 8.26 25.56 -21.70
CA HIS A 4 7.55 24.29 -21.59
C HIS A 4 7.00 24.14 -20.18
N ILE A 5 5.78 23.66 -20.06
CA ILE A 5 5.22 23.25 -18.77
C ILE A 5 5.93 21.95 -18.41
N VAL A 6 6.79 21.99 -17.41
CA VAL A 6 7.44 20.79 -16.86
C VAL A 6 6.39 20.00 -16.11
N ARG A 7 6.19 18.73 -16.48
CA ARG A 7 5.18 17.86 -15.87
C ARG A 7 5.54 17.48 -14.44
N ASN A 8 6.80 17.14 -14.20
CA ASN A 8 7.28 16.61 -12.93
C ASN A 8 8.25 17.58 -12.25
N ALA A 9 8.32 17.53 -10.92
CA ALA A 9 9.27 18.35 -10.18
C ALA A 9 10.71 18.05 -10.61
N LEU A 10 11.52 19.10 -10.82
CA LEU A 10 12.90 19.00 -11.27
C LEU A 10 13.10 18.28 -12.62
N ASP A 11 12.06 18.16 -13.45
CA ASP A 11 12.07 17.45 -14.73
C ASP A 11 12.52 15.99 -14.62
N ARG A 12 12.22 15.35 -13.47
CA ARG A 12 12.53 13.95 -13.21
C ARG A 12 11.26 13.15 -12.96
N VAL A 13 11.24 11.93 -13.49
CA VAL A 13 10.12 11.00 -13.34
C VAL A 13 10.04 10.53 -11.89
N PRO A 14 8.87 10.68 -11.21
CA PRO A 14 8.66 10.06 -9.91
C PRO A 14 8.79 8.55 -10.01
N LEU A 15 9.70 7.96 -9.23
CA LEU A 15 9.89 6.53 -9.10
C LEU A 15 9.62 6.14 -7.64
N SER A 16 8.61 5.32 -7.41
CA SER A 16 8.14 5.00 -6.06
C SER A 16 7.65 3.57 -5.96
N LEU A 17 7.69 3.01 -4.74
CA LEU A 17 7.13 1.71 -4.41
C LEU A 17 5.94 1.84 -3.46
N ILE A 18 4.82 1.27 -3.84
CA ILE A 18 3.66 1.01 -3.00
C ILE A 18 3.76 -0.40 -2.42
N ILE A 19 3.64 -0.48 -1.10
CA ILE A 19 3.56 -1.74 -0.37
C ILE A 19 2.22 -1.79 0.35
N ASP A 20 1.42 -2.79 -0.02
CA ASP A 20 0.11 -3.08 0.57
C ASP A 20 0.15 -4.38 1.40
N ASP A 21 -0.87 -4.60 2.22
CA ASP A 21 -1.11 -5.76 3.10
C ASP A 21 -0.08 -5.96 4.22
N SER A 22 0.89 -5.05 4.35
CA SER A 22 1.89 -5.14 5.40
C SER A 22 1.29 -4.74 6.75
N THR A 23 1.67 -5.47 7.80
CA THR A 23 1.30 -5.17 9.19
C THR A 23 2.16 -5.99 10.14
N VAL A 24 1.97 -5.79 11.46
CA VAL A 24 2.72 -6.39 12.57
C VAL A 24 2.70 -7.91 12.54
N LEU A 25 3.62 -8.52 11.79
CA LEU A 25 3.81 -9.97 11.64
C LEU A 25 2.59 -10.75 11.12
N VAL A 26 1.36 -10.25 11.17
CA VAL A 26 0.16 -10.98 10.76
C VAL A 26 0.21 -11.18 9.25
N ASN A 27 -0.01 -12.42 8.81
CA ASN A 27 -0.19 -12.70 7.39
C ASN A 27 -1.66 -12.54 7.00
N LEU A 28 -2.02 -11.35 6.52
CA LEU A 28 -3.41 -11.02 6.20
C LEU A 28 -4.01 -11.95 5.14
N ASN A 29 -3.21 -12.42 4.18
CA ASN A 29 -3.67 -13.36 3.16
C ASN A 29 -4.14 -14.70 3.76
N TYR A 30 -3.51 -15.21 4.82
CA TYR A 30 -3.98 -16.40 5.55
C TYR A 30 -5.41 -16.19 6.08
N PHE A 31 -5.64 -15.09 6.80
CA PHE A 31 -6.94 -14.79 7.42
C PHE A 31 -7.99 -14.49 6.36
N TRP A 32 -7.63 -13.68 5.37
CA TRP A 32 -8.50 -13.30 4.27
C TRP A 32 -9.00 -14.53 3.51
N MET A 33 -8.11 -15.44 3.09
CA MET A 33 -8.52 -16.63 2.34
C MET A 33 -9.34 -17.59 3.21
N ARG A 34 -8.94 -17.79 4.47
CA ARG A 34 -9.67 -18.65 5.42
C ARG A 34 -11.10 -18.18 5.59
N ASP A 35 -11.30 -16.88 5.78
CA ASP A 35 -12.60 -16.30 6.10
C ASP A 35 -13.44 -16.01 4.86
N ARG A 36 -12.80 -15.75 3.70
CA ARG A 36 -13.51 -15.44 2.46
C ARG A 36 -14.01 -16.66 1.71
N ASN A 37 -13.27 -17.76 1.70
CA ASN A 37 -13.68 -19.02 1.06
C ASN A 37 -15.12 -19.46 1.39
N PRO A 38 -15.59 -19.48 2.65
CA PRO A 38 -16.98 -19.84 2.94
C PRO A 38 -18.01 -18.80 2.44
N VAL A 39 -17.60 -17.56 2.18
CA VAL A 39 -18.48 -16.48 1.73
C VAL A 39 -18.68 -16.52 0.21
N ASP A 40 -17.63 -16.77 -0.56
CA ASP A 40 -17.70 -16.82 -2.03
C ASP A 40 -17.71 -18.24 -2.62
N GLY A 41 -17.53 -19.28 -1.80
CA GLY A 41 -17.54 -20.68 -2.22
C GLY A 41 -16.25 -21.14 -2.90
N GLU A 42 -15.20 -20.33 -2.86
CA GLU A 42 -13.89 -20.66 -3.42
C GLU A 42 -13.10 -21.60 -2.49
N ASN A 43 -12.10 -22.28 -3.05
CA ASN A 43 -11.24 -23.22 -2.33
C ASN A 43 -9.77 -22.78 -2.36
N ARG A 44 -9.52 -21.53 -1.97
CA ARG A 44 -8.14 -21.01 -1.85
C ARG A 44 -7.41 -21.76 -0.75
N ARG A 45 -6.15 -22.12 -1.01
CA ARG A 45 -5.34 -23.01 -0.17
C ARG A 45 -4.70 -22.28 1.03
N TRP A 46 -5.52 -21.73 1.91
CA TRP A 46 -5.05 -20.92 3.04
C TRP A 46 -4.20 -21.70 4.04
N GLN A 47 -4.37 -23.02 4.14
CA GLN A 47 -3.60 -23.87 5.05
C GLN A 47 -2.11 -23.99 4.66
N ASP A 48 -1.77 -23.66 3.41
CA ASP A 48 -0.39 -23.71 2.92
C ASP A 48 0.38 -22.41 3.19
N VAL A 49 -0.31 -21.38 3.69
CA VAL A 49 0.27 -20.06 3.97
C VAL A 49 0.47 -19.92 5.49
N PRO A 50 1.60 -19.40 5.97
CA PRO A 50 1.84 -19.24 7.39
C PRO A 50 0.93 -18.16 7.98
N VAL A 51 0.52 -18.35 9.23
CA VAL A 51 -0.30 -17.38 9.98
C VAL A 51 0.43 -16.06 10.21
N VAL A 52 1.77 -16.11 10.31
CA VAL A 52 2.63 -14.96 10.59
C VAL A 52 3.84 -14.92 9.65
N HIS A 53 4.27 -13.70 9.33
CA HIS A 53 5.54 -13.38 8.73
C HIS A 53 6.61 -13.20 9.82
N PRO A 54 7.85 -13.67 9.61
CA PRO A 54 8.94 -13.41 10.54
C PRO A 54 9.39 -11.95 10.43
N GLU A 55 9.70 -11.32 11.56
CA GLU A 55 10.25 -9.95 11.59
C GLU A 55 11.53 -9.82 10.75
N SER A 56 12.35 -10.88 10.71
CA SER A 56 13.60 -10.92 9.93
C SER A 56 13.39 -10.67 8.45
N PHE A 57 12.25 -11.05 7.88
CA PHE A 57 11.94 -10.76 6.48
C PHE A 57 11.69 -9.25 6.27
N THR A 58 10.85 -8.63 7.12
CA THR A 58 10.61 -7.18 7.04
C THR A 58 11.90 -6.39 7.26
N ARG A 59 12.75 -6.83 8.19
CA ARG A 59 14.05 -6.22 8.44
C ARG A 59 14.97 -6.28 7.23
N GLU A 60 15.14 -7.46 6.62
CA GLU A 60 15.98 -7.60 5.43
C GLU A 60 15.46 -6.76 4.26
N PHE A 61 14.13 -6.73 4.07
CA PHE A 61 13.49 -5.88 3.08
C PHE A 61 13.78 -4.39 3.32
N ALA A 62 13.63 -3.93 4.57
CA ALA A 62 13.85 -2.54 4.96
C ALA A 62 15.31 -2.12 4.80
N GLU A 63 16.25 -2.95 5.27
CA GLU A 63 17.69 -2.73 5.12
C GLU A 63 18.10 -2.66 3.65
N PHE A 64 17.57 -3.56 2.81
CA PHE A 64 17.78 -3.52 1.37
C PHE A 64 17.25 -2.21 0.76
N CYS A 65 16.00 -1.82 1.07
CA CYS A 65 15.42 -0.61 0.52
C CYS A 65 16.21 0.65 0.92
N LEU A 66 16.65 0.75 2.18
CA LEU A 66 17.48 1.86 2.63
C LEU A 66 18.84 1.90 1.94
N ALA A 67 19.53 0.77 1.84
CA ALA A 67 20.80 0.66 1.15
C ALA A 67 20.67 1.00 -0.35
N GLU A 68 19.55 0.59 -0.95
CA GLU A 68 19.26 0.81 -2.36
C GLU A 68 18.57 2.15 -2.65
N GLY A 69 18.29 2.97 -1.62
CA GLY A 69 17.62 4.26 -1.77
C GLY A 69 16.21 4.14 -2.34
N VAL A 70 15.57 2.98 -2.22
CA VAL A 70 14.16 2.76 -2.58
C VAL A 70 13.29 3.57 -1.62
N ARG A 71 12.28 4.25 -2.17
CA ARG A 71 11.33 5.06 -1.40
C ARG A 71 9.90 4.81 -1.86
N GLY A 72 8.94 5.17 -1.01
CA GLY A 72 7.54 5.18 -1.40
C GLY A 72 6.60 5.16 -0.21
N LYS A 73 5.61 4.29 -0.21
CA LYS A 73 4.65 4.15 0.89
C LYS A 73 4.51 2.70 1.36
N PHE A 74 4.31 2.54 2.66
CA PHE A 74 4.17 1.25 3.34
C PHE A 74 2.88 1.22 4.14
N SER A 75 1.99 0.27 3.86
CA SER A 75 0.75 0.15 4.62
C SER A 75 0.98 -0.52 5.98
N ILE A 76 0.23 -0.11 7.00
CA ILE A 76 0.08 -0.85 8.24
C ILE A 76 -1.41 -1.00 8.49
N VAL A 77 -1.95 -2.21 8.39
CA VAL A 77 -3.36 -2.46 8.76
C VAL A 77 -3.51 -2.32 10.28
N PRO A 78 -4.28 -1.33 10.81
CA PRO A 78 -4.33 -0.99 12.24
C PRO A 78 -5.02 -2.00 13.15
N VAL A 79 -5.96 -2.78 12.61
CA VAL A 79 -6.71 -3.84 13.32
C VAL A 79 -6.64 -5.13 12.51
N PRO A 80 -5.45 -5.71 12.31
CA PRO A 80 -5.22 -6.74 11.30
C PRO A 80 -6.11 -7.96 11.51
N ALA A 81 -6.90 -8.29 10.49
CA ALA A 81 -7.85 -9.40 10.51
C ALA A 81 -8.83 -9.37 11.71
N ALA A 82 -9.20 -8.19 12.19
CA ALA A 82 -10.04 -7.95 13.35
C ALA A 82 -9.53 -8.63 14.65
N LEU A 83 -8.21 -8.87 14.75
CA LEU A 83 -7.61 -9.57 15.89
C LEU A 83 -7.36 -8.66 17.11
N GLY A 84 -7.43 -7.34 16.93
CA GLY A 84 -7.04 -6.34 17.91
C GLY A 84 -6.17 -5.26 17.27
N ARG A 85 -5.85 -4.20 18.03
CA ARG A 85 -5.04 -3.09 17.52
C ARG A 85 -3.56 -3.45 17.38
N VAL A 86 -2.88 -2.86 16.39
CA VAL A 86 -1.44 -3.09 16.15
C VAL A 86 -0.51 -2.58 17.25
N ASP A 87 -0.96 -1.70 18.13
CA ASP A 87 -0.21 -1.18 19.27
C ASP A 87 -0.57 -1.85 20.61
N GLU A 88 -1.48 -2.83 20.58
CA GLU A 88 -1.88 -3.65 21.72
C GLU A 88 -1.50 -5.12 21.54
N PRO A 89 -1.31 -5.91 22.62
CA PRO A 89 -0.92 -7.32 22.49
C PRO A 89 -1.89 -8.13 21.63
N LEU A 90 -1.41 -8.64 20.49
CA LEU A 90 -2.17 -9.56 19.64
C LEU A 90 -2.03 -11.02 20.09
N PRO A 91 -3.05 -11.87 19.89
CA PRO A 91 -3.09 -13.23 20.45
C PRO A 91 -2.22 -14.27 19.70
N LEU A 92 -1.38 -13.84 18.75
CA LEU A 92 -0.63 -14.74 17.86
C LEU A 92 0.86 -14.87 18.20
N PHE A 93 1.44 -13.86 18.86
CA PHE A 93 2.87 -13.77 19.14
C PHE A 93 3.11 -12.99 20.44
N GLY A 94 4.33 -13.07 20.96
CA GLY A 94 4.68 -12.39 22.20
C GLY A 94 4.75 -10.88 22.02
N ARG A 95 4.38 -10.13 23.08
CA ARG A 95 4.51 -8.66 23.13
C ARG A 95 5.89 -8.16 22.70
N ALA A 96 6.96 -8.86 23.09
CA ALA A 96 8.32 -8.51 22.71
C ALA A 96 8.58 -8.59 21.19
N GLN A 97 7.95 -9.54 20.47
CA GLN A 97 8.07 -9.65 19.01
C GLN A 97 7.36 -8.48 18.31
N GLN A 98 6.20 -8.11 18.83
CA GLN A 98 5.44 -6.94 18.38
C GLN A 98 6.23 -5.64 18.59
N ASP A 99 6.71 -5.40 19.81
CA ASP A 99 7.51 -4.21 20.12
C ASP A 99 8.79 -4.14 19.25
N SER A 100 9.43 -5.29 19.00
CA SER A 100 10.59 -5.40 18.10
C SER A 100 10.26 -5.00 16.67
N TRP A 101 9.13 -5.49 16.13
CA TRP A 101 8.68 -5.13 14.78
C TRP A 101 8.33 -3.64 14.68
N MET A 102 7.64 -3.07 15.67
CA MET A 102 7.28 -1.65 15.68
C MET A 102 8.52 -0.76 15.74
N ALA A 103 9.49 -1.10 16.60
CA ALA A 103 10.77 -0.39 16.66
C ALA A 103 11.54 -0.49 15.34
N MET A 104 11.56 -1.68 14.72
CA MET A 104 12.19 -1.90 13.42
C MET A 104 11.53 -1.05 12.32
N CYS A 105 10.20 -0.91 12.30
CA CYS A 105 9.52 -0.03 11.36
C CYS A 105 9.93 1.44 11.53
N GLN A 106 10.04 1.92 12.77
CA GLN A 106 10.50 3.29 13.07
C GLN A 106 11.94 3.51 12.61
N GLU A 107 12.83 2.54 12.84
CA GLU A 107 14.24 2.63 12.51
C GLU A 107 14.54 2.46 11.02
N LEU A 108 13.82 1.56 10.34
CA LEU A 108 14.21 1.07 9.01
C LEU A 108 13.18 1.33 7.90
N ILE A 109 11.88 1.42 8.21
CA ILE A 109 10.83 1.67 7.21
C ILE A 109 10.57 3.16 7.07
N VAL A 110 10.26 3.85 8.17
CA VAL A 110 9.91 5.29 8.20
C VAL A 110 10.93 6.20 7.48
N PRO A 111 12.26 5.96 7.50
CA PRO A 111 13.20 6.83 6.78
C PRO A 111 13.10 6.76 5.24
N ALA A 112 12.48 5.71 4.70
CA ALA A 112 12.32 5.48 3.27
C ALA A 112 10.86 5.55 2.80
N PHE A 113 9.90 5.29 3.68
CA PHE A 113 8.50 5.12 3.31
C PHE A 113 7.55 5.97 4.16
N ASP A 114 6.60 6.61 3.50
CA ASP A 114 5.43 7.18 4.16
C ASP A 114 4.53 6.05 4.67
N ILE A 115 4.18 6.08 5.96
CA ILE A 115 3.28 5.09 6.56
C ILE A 115 1.84 5.49 6.30
N THR A 116 1.02 4.55 5.82
CA THR A 116 -0.43 4.77 5.66
C THR A 116 -1.20 3.64 6.33
N PRO A 117 -2.36 3.90 6.95
CA PRO A 117 -3.25 2.81 7.28
C PRO A 117 -3.90 2.26 6.01
N GLU A 118 -4.03 0.94 5.94
CA GLU A 118 -4.84 0.29 4.92
C GLU A 118 -6.25 0.04 5.44
N MET A 119 -6.94 1.17 5.59
CA MET A 119 -8.18 1.29 6.37
C MET A 119 -8.05 0.62 7.74
N LEU A 120 -9.06 -0.05 8.29
CA LEU A 120 -8.98 -0.62 9.65
C LEU A 120 -8.51 -2.07 9.70
N THR A 121 -9.04 -2.98 8.86
CA THR A 121 -8.94 -4.43 9.18
C THR A 121 -8.60 -5.35 8.02
N HIS A 122 -8.75 -4.87 6.79
CA HIS A 122 -8.48 -5.59 5.55
C HIS A 122 -9.28 -6.90 5.39
N THR A 123 -10.35 -7.11 6.17
CA THR A 123 -11.22 -8.30 6.16
C THR A 123 -12.69 -7.90 6.31
N THR A 124 -13.43 -8.56 7.21
CA THR A 124 -14.78 -8.19 7.63
C THR A 124 -14.77 -6.79 8.26
N LEU A 125 -15.71 -5.94 7.84
CA LEU A 125 -15.85 -4.58 8.34
C LEU A 125 -15.97 -4.58 9.88
N VAL A 126 -15.17 -3.74 10.54
CA VAL A 126 -15.23 -3.54 11.99
C VAL A 126 -15.96 -2.26 12.36
N ASP A 127 -16.54 -2.21 13.55
CA ASP A 127 -17.08 -0.97 14.10
C ASP A 127 -15.92 -0.09 14.63
N PRO A 128 -15.82 1.20 14.27
CA PRO A 128 -14.67 2.04 14.64
C PRO A 128 -14.62 2.42 16.13
N GLU A 129 -15.68 2.20 16.91
CA GLU A 129 -15.70 2.43 18.35
C GLU A 129 -15.28 1.18 19.12
N THR A 130 -15.83 0.03 18.75
CA THR A 130 -15.62 -1.25 19.46
C THR A 130 -14.48 -2.08 18.87
N LEU A 131 -14.08 -1.80 17.62
CA LEU A 131 -13.11 -2.54 16.82
C LEU A 131 -13.48 -4.03 16.65
N GLN A 132 -14.76 -4.36 16.79
CA GLN A 132 -15.30 -5.70 16.56
C GLN A 132 -15.97 -5.79 15.19
N PRO A 133 -15.98 -6.97 14.55
CA PRO A 133 -16.71 -7.18 13.30
C PRO A 133 -18.19 -6.79 13.44
N VAL A 134 -18.69 -5.99 12.50
CA VAL A 134 -20.10 -5.55 12.49
C VAL A 134 -21.02 -6.75 12.24
N ASP A 135 -20.70 -7.54 11.22
CA ASP A 135 -21.30 -8.84 10.91
C ASP A 135 -20.32 -9.66 10.06
N PRO A 136 -20.38 -11.01 10.05
CA PRO A 136 -19.38 -11.84 9.38
C PRO A 136 -19.40 -11.77 7.84
N THR A 137 -20.39 -11.12 7.24
CA THR A 137 -20.63 -11.12 5.79
C THR A 137 -20.42 -9.78 5.11
N THR A 138 -20.31 -8.69 5.86
CA THR A 138 -19.94 -7.37 5.33
C THR A 138 -18.43 -7.21 5.33
N TRP A 139 -17.84 -7.08 4.16
CA TRP A 139 -16.40 -6.99 3.93
C TRP A 139 -16.01 -5.57 3.51
N GLU A 140 -15.00 -5.03 4.19
CA GLU A 140 -14.45 -3.70 3.93
C GLU A 140 -14.05 -3.51 2.46
N GLN A 141 -13.54 -4.56 1.81
CA GLN A 141 -13.07 -4.49 0.43
C GLN A 141 -14.17 -4.63 -0.63
N TYR A 142 -15.30 -5.25 -0.28
CA TYR A 142 -16.34 -5.63 -1.24
C TYR A 142 -17.61 -4.81 -1.07
N ASP A 143 -18.09 -4.66 0.15
CA ASP A 143 -19.32 -3.94 0.43
C ASP A 143 -19.05 -2.43 0.45
N TRP A 144 -17.91 -2.02 1.02
CA TRP A 144 -17.48 -0.62 1.05
C TRP A 144 -16.72 -0.18 -0.22
N ARG A 145 -16.77 -0.97 -1.29
CA ARG A 145 -16.43 -0.49 -2.63
C ARG A 145 -17.32 0.67 -3.07
N ALA A 146 -18.58 0.65 -2.64
CA ALA A 146 -19.56 1.71 -2.78
C ALA A 146 -19.86 2.29 -1.40
N LEU A 147 -19.06 3.26 -0.98
CA LEU A 147 -19.21 3.88 0.33
C LEU A 147 -20.64 4.43 0.55
N PRO A 148 -21.19 4.33 1.77
CA PRO A 148 -22.50 4.87 2.10
C PRO A 148 -22.44 6.42 2.05
N GLU A 149 -23.16 7.01 1.11
CA GLU A 149 -23.21 8.47 0.91
C GLU A 149 -24.20 9.15 1.85
N ASP A 150 -25.14 8.39 2.41
CA ASP A 150 -26.10 8.78 3.42
C ASP A 150 -25.53 8.77 4.84
N GLU A 151 -24.35 8.17 5.04
CA GLU A 151 -23.65 8.11 6.34
C GLU A 151 -22.21 8.67 6.25
N PRO A 152 -21.98 9.92 5.80
CA PRO A 152 -20.63 10.47 5.60
C PRO A 152 -19.78 10.49 6.87
N GLU A 153 -20.38 10.85 8.00
CA GLU A 153 -19.68 10.90 9.29
C GLU A 153 -19.16 9.52 9.73
N ARG A 154 -19.88 8.44 9.37
CA ARG A 154 -19.43 7.08 9.66
C ARG A 154 -18.21 6.71 8.82
N VAL A 155 -18.19 7.10 7.55
CA VAL A 155 -17.05 6.86 6.66
C VAL A 155 -15.83 7.67 7.14
N ILE A 156 -16.03 8.93 7.49
CA ILE A 156 -14.96 9.80 8.03
C ILE A 156 -14.43 9.24 9.34
N ALA A 157 -15.29 8.88 10.29
CA ALA A 157 -14.89 8.30 11.57
C ALA A 157 -14.11 6.99 11.39
N TYR A 158 -14.49 6.16 10.42
CA TYR A 158 -13.79 4.92 10.11
C TYR A 158 -12.35 5.18 9.61
N ILE A 159 -12.19 6.12 8.68
CA ILE A 159 -10.88 6.52 8.13
C ILE A 159 -10.03 7.22 9.21
N ALA A 160 -10.64 8.13 9.98
CA ALA A 160 -9.97 8.84 11.06
C ALA A 160 -9.46 7.87 12.12
N LYS A 161 -10.30 6.90 12.54
CA LYS A 161 -9.90 5.87 13.51
C LYS A 161 -8.69 5.07 13.05
N ALA A 162 -8.63 4.71 11.76
CA ALA A 162 -7.48 4.02 11.19
C ALA A 162 -6.19 4.83 11.32
N CYS A 163 -6.26 6.13 11.06
CA CYS A 163 -5.12 7.04 11.21
C CYS A 163 -4.76 7.27 12.69
N GLU A 164 -5.75 7.46 13.57
CA GLU A 164 -5.57 7.66 15.01
C GLU A 164 -4.81 6.49 15.66
N ILE A 165 -5.17 5.24 15.32
CA ILE A 165 -4.45 4.07 15.83
C ILE A 165 -2.97 4.13 15.45
N LEU A 166 -2.64 4.50 14.20
CA LEU A 166 -1.24 4.62 13.79
C LEU A 166 -0.53 5.81 14.44
N VAL A 167 -1.22 6.92 14.69
CA VAL A 167 -0.69 8.05 15.47
C VAL A 167 -0.37 7.63 16.91
N GLU A 168 -1.29 6.91 17.55
CA GLU A 168 -1.12 6.36 18.90
C GLU A 168 0.03 5.34 18.96
N ALA A 169 0.24 4.59 17.87
CA ALA A 169 1.37 3.69 17.67
C ALA A 169 2.70 4.40 17.37
N GLY A 170 2.70 5.74 17.29
CA GLY A 170 3.89 6.57 17.09
C GLY A 170 4.26 6.85 15.63
N PHE A 171 3.38 6.56 14.67
CA PHE A 171 3.57 6.91 13.26
C PHE A 171 2.92 8.25 12.92
N ALA A 172 3.22 8.80 11.74
CA ALA A 172 2.67 10.06 11.26
C ALA A 172 2.04 9.87 9.88
N PRO A 173 0.86 9.22 9.79
CA PRO A 173 0.23 8.98 8.51
C PRO A 173 -0.14 10.29 7.81
N GLN A 174 0.18 10.40 6.52
CA GLN A 174 -0.15 11.56 5.67
C GLN A 174 -1.14 11.21 4.57
N GLY A 175 -1.60 9.97 4.56
CA GLY A 175 -2.53 9.46 3.58
C GLY A 175 -3.02 8.08 3.99
N VAL A 176 -3.81 7.46 3.12
CA VAL A 176 -4.42 6.16 3.39
C VAL A 176 -4.33 5.22 2.19
N THR A 177 -4.43 3.93 2.46
CA THR A 177 -4.47 2.87 1.45
C THR A 177 -5.84 2.20 1.46
N SER A 178 -6.43 2.02 0.29
CA SER A 178 -7.66 1.24 0.14
C SER A 178 -7.34 -0.26 0.12
N PRO A 179 -7.88 -1.06 1.06
CA PRO A 179 -7.81 -2.50 0.96
C PRO A 179 -8.70 -2.97 -0.19
N GLY A 180 -8.08 -3.52 -1.23
CA GLY A 180 -8.75 -4.00 -2.43
C GLY A 180 -9.72 -2.98 -3.03
N GLY A 181 -11.02 -3.26 -2.95
CA GLY A 181 -12.05 -2.46 -3.60
C GLY A 181 -12.52 -1.20 -2.86
N PHE A 182 -12.07 -0.95 -1.62
CA PHE A 182 -12.58 0.13 -0.76
C PHE A 182 -12.63 1.49 -1.49
N GLY A 183 -13.82 2.12 -1.52
CA GLY A 183 -14.02 3.41 -2.18
C GLY A 183 -13.98 3.41 -3.72
N GLY A 184 -13.65 2.27 -4.34
CA GLY A 184 -13.34 2.19 -5.77
C GLY A 184 -14.48 2.50 -6.73
N GLN A 185 -15.75 2.43 -6.30
CA GLN A 185 -16.89 2.81 -7.14
C GLN A 185 -17.33 4.27 -7.00
N LYS A 186 -16.76 5.01 -6.03
CA LYS A 186 -17.15 6.39 -5.71
C LYS A 186 -15.94 7.26 -5.44
N ILE A 187 -14.93 7.24 -6.32
CA ILE A 187 -13.64 7.91 -6.12
C ILE A 187 -13.75 9.39 -5.72
N PRO A 188 -14.58 10.26 -6.35
CA PRO A 188 -14.67 11.65 -5.93
C PRO A 188 -15.22 11.82 -4.50
N TYR A 189 -16.17 10.95 -4.10
CA TYR A 189 -16.70 10.94 -2.74
C TYR A 189 -15.67 10.38 -1.76
N TYR A 190 -15.01 9.27 -2.12
CA TYR A 190 -13.96 8.68 -1.31
C TYR A 190 -12.82 9.66 -1.06
N ALA A 191 -12.32 10.36 -2.09
CA ALA A 191 -11.28 11.36 -1.97
C ALA A 191 -11.66 12.45 -0.94
N LYS A 192 -12.91 12.93 -0.97
CA LYS A 192 -13.43 13.89 0.02
C LYS A 192 -13.40 13.31 1.44
N MET A 193 -13.90 12.09 1.63
CA MET A 193 -13.97 11.45 2.95
C MET A 193 -12.58 11.10 3.49
N ALA A 194 -11.70 10.58 2.64
CA ALA A 194 -10.30 10.29 2.98
C ALA A 194 -9.57 11.56 3.42
N GLY A 195 -9.73 12.65 2.65
CA GLY A 195 -9.18 13.94 3.02
C GLY A 195 -9.63 14.42 4.39
N GLU A 196 -10.93 14.34 4.67
CA GLU A 196 -11.49 14.76 5.96
C GLU A 196 -11.02 13.88 7.11
N GLY A 197 -11.09 12.56 6.96
CA GLY A 197 -10.68 11.62 8.01
C GLY A 197 -9.19 11.76 8.36
N VAL A 198 -8.32 11.90 7.35
CA VAL A 198 -6.89 12.10 7.59
C VAL A 198 -6.64 13.45 8.26
N ARG A 199 -7.27 14.54 7.78
CA ARG A 199 -7.13 15.88 8.40
C ARG A 199 -7.60 15.87 9.85
N GLN A 200 -8.73 15.25 10.14
CA GLN A 200 -9.26 15.14 11.49
C GLN A 200 -8.29 14.42 12.44
N ALA A 201 -7.71 13.31 11.99
CA ALA A 201 -6.83 12.49 12.81
C ALA A 201 -5.41 13.05 12.96
N THR A 202 -4.90 13.77 11.96
CA THR A 202 -3.46 14.08 11.84
C THR A 202 -3.15 15.57 11.72
N GLY A 203 -4.14 16.39 11.36
CA GLY A 203 -3.96 17.80 11.03
C GLY A 203 -3.22 18.05 9.70
N HIS A 204 -3.01 17.03 8.86
CA HIS A 204 -2.30 17.18 7.59
C HIS A 204 -3.22 17.75 6.49
N ASP A 205 -2.97 18.97 6.04
CA ASP A 205 -3.90 19.72 5.16
C ASP A 205 -4.06 19.17 3.72
N VAL A 206 -3.04 18.47 3.23
CA VAL A 206 -2.94 17.99 1.85
C VAL A 206 -2.70 16.48 1.77
N PRO A 207 -3.58 15.64 2.34
CA PRO A 207 -3.36 14.20 2.40
C PRO A 207 -3.45 13.54 1.03
N PHE A 208 -3.02 12.29 0.95
CA PHE A 208 -3.20 11.47 -0.24
C PHE A 208 -3.95 10.17 0.04
N PHE A 209 -4.43 9.50 -1.01
CA PHE A 209 -4.86 8.11 -0.91
C PHE A 209 -4.32 7.27 -2.07
N PHE A 210 -4.27 5.96 -1.86
CA PHE A 210 -4.05 4.96 -2.91
C PHE A 210 -5.28 4.08 -3.06
N GLN A 211 -5.79 3.94 -4.29
CA GLN A 211 -6.86 3.00 -4.63
C GLN A 211 -6.67 2.38 -6.00
N GLN A 212 -6.24 3.18 -6.99
CA GLN A 212 -6.24 2.77 -8.38
C GLN A 212 -4.91 2.21 -8.86
N VAL A 213 -5.00 1.20 -9.71
CA VAL A 213 -3.90 0.66 -10.51
C VAL A 213 -4.24 0.87 -11.98
N THR A 214 -3.34 1.48 -12.73
CA THR A 214 -3.45 1.51 -14.21
C THR A 214 -2.95 0.18 -14.75
N ASN A 215 -3.80 -0.48 -15.54
CA ASN A 215 -3.49 -1.78 -16.12
C ASN A 215 -2.51 -1.67 -17.30
N ASP A 216 -2.06 -2.83 -17.79
CA ASP A 216 -1.09 -2.95 -18.87
C ASP A 216 -1.62 -2.43 -20.22
N GLY A 217 -1.27 -1.20 -20.56
CA GLY A 217 -1.40 -0.63 -21.89
C GLY A 217 -0.25 0.30 -22.22
N ASP A 218 0.48 0.04 -23.31
CA ASP A 218 1.67 0.80 -23.72
C ASP A 218 1.42 2.31 -23.94
N ASP A 219 0.16 2.73 -24.04
CA ASP A 219 -0.28 4.10 -24.30
C ASP A 219 -0.96 4.81 -23.11
N ASP A 220 -0.97 4.19 -21.94
CA ASP A 220 -1.70 4.74 -20.80
C ASP A 220 -0.96 5.90 -20.15
N ILE A 221 -1.66 7.03 -20.04
CA ILE A 221 -1.25 8.16 -19.23
C ILE A 221 -1.49 7.78 -17.76
N VAL A 222 -0.44 7.85 -16.94
CA VAL A 222 -0.58 7.73 -15.49
C VAL A 222 -0.99 9.10 -14.95
N GLU A 223 -2.27 9.22 -14.58
CA GLU A 223 -2.81 10.44 -14.00
C GLU A 223 -2.22 10.69 -12.60
N SER A 224 -2.28 11.95 -12.17
CA SER A 224 -1.96 12.34 -10.79
C SER A 224 -3.03 13.30 -10.29
N PRO A 225 -4.24 12.77 -10.00
CA PRO A 225 -5.39 13.59 -9.67
C PRO A 225 -5.18 14.39 -8.38
N VAL A 226 -5.68 15.63 -8.39
CA VAL A 226 -5.83 16.45 -7.19
C VAL A 226 -7.31 16.70 -6.99
N TRP A 227 -7.86 16.13 -5.93
CA TRP A 227 -9.24 16.19 -5.55
C TRP A 227 -9.49 17.27 -4.51
N SER A 228 -10.73 17.76 -4.44
CA SER A 228 -11.21 18.64 -3.35
C SER A 228 -10.28 19.84 -3.02
N ALA A 229 -9.62 20.41 -4.03
CA ALA A 229 -8.70 21.53 -3.83
C ALA A 229 -9.44 22.81 -3.43
N ASP A 230 -9.04 23.41 -2.32
CA ASP A 230 -9.47 24.72 -1.85
C ASP A 230 -8.23 25.60 -1.61
N ALA A 231 -7.96 26.50 -2.55
CA ALA A 231 -6.81 27.39 -2.51
C ALA A 231 -6.89 28.44 -1.37
N GLN A 232 -8.09 28.78 -0.88
CA GLN A 232 -8.23 29.72 0.23
C GLN A 232 -7.92 29.04 1.57
N ALA A 233 -8.38 27.80 1.72
CA ALA A 233 -8.09 26.98 2.89
C ALA A 233 -6.68 26.38 2.85
N GLY A 234 -6.04 26.31 1.68
CA GLY A 234 -4.74 25.65 1.51
C GLY A 234 -4.83 24.12 1.55
N THR A 235 -6.00 23.56 1.24
CA THR A 235 -6.27 22.12 1.35
C THR A 235 -6.47 21.48 -0.02
N ALA A 236 -6.15 20.20 -0.13
CA ALA A 236 -6.39 19.38 -1.30
C ALA A 236 -6.30 17.90 -0.89
N VAL A 237 -6.65 16.97 -1.79
CA VAL A 237 -6.40 15.54 -1.59
C VAL A 237 -5.75 14.97 -2.84
N GLY A 238 -4.54 14.43 -2.71
CA GLY A 238 -3.85 13.76 -3.80
C GLY A 238 -4.34 12.32 -3.98
N GLU A 239 -4.27 11.80 -5.19
CA GLU A 239 -4.34 10.36 -5.44
C GLU A 239 -3.02 9.88 -6.02
N ILE A 240 -2.44 8.85 -5.40
CA ILE A 240 -1.34 8.12 -6.01
C ILE A 240 -1.94 6.92 -6.77
N ILE A 241 -1.50 6.72 -8.00
CA ILE A 241 -1.99 5.64 -8.87
C ILE A 241 -0.80 4.73 -9.18
N ALA A 242 -0.95 3.44 -8.91
CA ALA A 242 0.08 2.47 -9.28
C ALA A 242 0.10 2.30 -10.80
N SER A 243 1.30 2.18 -11.34
CA SER A 243 1.55 2.16 -12.79
C SER A 243 1.97 0.79 -13.32
N THR A 244 2.06 -0.20 -12.43
CA THR A 244 2.40 -1.59 -12.73
C THR A 244 1.35 -2.52 -12.10
N GLY A 245 1.24 -3.74 -12.61
CA GLY A 245 0.64 -4.82 -11.84
C GLY A 245 1.60 -5.34 -10.78
N ASP A 246 1.08 -6.15 -9.85
CA ASP A 246 1.90 -6.93 -8.92
C ASP A 246 2.41 -8.21 -9.63
N TRP A 247 3.60 -8.12 -10.20
CA TRP A 247 4.33 -9.25 -10.80
C TRP A 247 5.45 -9.74 -9.89
N THR A 248 5.26 -9.56 -8.58
CA THR A 248 6.15 -10.09 -7.55
C THR A 248 5.56 -11.29 -6.84
N GLY A 249 4.43 -11.83 -7.28
CA GLY A 249 3.77 -12.96 -6.61
C GLY A 249 2.31 -12.67 -6.28
N SER A 250 1.81 -11.47 -6.61
CA SER A 250 0.42 -11.05 -6.38
C SER A 250 0.04 -11.02 -4.89
N TRP A 251 -1.18 -10.59 -4.61
CA TRP A 251 -1.79 -10.66 -3.28
C TRP A 251 -1.90 -12.09 -2.72
N THR A 252 -1.68 -13.14 -3.52
CA THR A 252 -1.69 -14.51 -3.00
C THR A 252 -0.32 -14.97 -2.50
N GLY A 253 0.77 -14.31 -2.88
CA GLY A 253 2.15 -14.76 -2.62
C GLY A 253 2.64 -15.93 -3.46
N TYR A 254 1.79 -16.48 -4.34
CA TYR A 254 2.16 -17.60 -5.23
C TYR A 254 1.74 -17.36 -6.68
N GLY A 255 1.37 -16.12 -7.01
CA GLY A 255 1.09 -15.68 -8.37
C GLY A 255 2.34 -15.54 -9.23
N THR A 256 2.20 -14.82 -10.33
CA THR A 256 3.27 -14.60 -11.30
C THR A 256 4.40 -13.76 -10.70
N VAL A 257 5.63 -14.24 -10.86
CA VAL A 257 6.87 -13.51 -10.58
C VAL A 257 7.61 -13.30 -11.90
N ASP A 258 7.75 -12.04 -12.32
CA ASP A 258 8.42 -11.71 -13.59
C ASP A 258 9.04 -10.30 -13.56
N ALA A 259 10.36 -10.24 -13.40
CA ALA A 259 11.10 -8.99 -13.41
C ALA A 259 11.11 -8.31 -14.79
N ASP A 260 10.99 -9.07 -15.89
CA ASP A 260 11.04 -8.53 -17.25
C ASP A 260 9.77 -7.76 -17.62
N ARG A 261 8.64 -8.04 -16.96
CA ARG A 261 7.43 -7.19 -17.07
C ARG A 261 7.64 -5.79 -16.54
N TYR A 262 8.46 -5.63 -15.49
CA TYR A 262 8.86 -4.32 -14.99
C TYR A 262 9.93 -3.68 -15.87
N ILE A 263 11.06 -4.37 -16.06
CA ILE A 263 12.20 -3.90 -16.83
C ILE A 263 13.01 -5.10 -17.33
N THR A 264 13.19 -5.21 -18.64
CA THR A 264 13.93 -6.33 -19.27
C THR A 264 15.43 -6.27 -19.00
N ALA A 265 16.13 -7.37 -19.25
CA ALA A 265 17.58 -7.48 -19.01
C ALA A 265 18.45 -6.52 -19.85
N ASP A 266 17.97 -6.09 -21.03
CA ASP A 266 18.61 -5.08 -21.87
C ASP A 266 18.28 -3.63 -21.43
N LEU A 267 17.49 -3.50 -20.35
CA LEU A 267 17.03 -2.26 -19.75
C LEU A 267 16.07 -1.45 -20.61
N GLN A 268 15.72 -1.89 -21.83
CA GLN A 268 14.95 -1.09 -22.79
C GLN A 268 13.45 -1.38 -22.78
N GLY A 269 13.06 -2.60 -22.43
CA GLY A 269 11.68 -3.07 -22.44
C GLY A 269 11.08 -3.21 -21.04
N GLY A 270 9.79 -3.52 -20.99
CA GLY A 270 9.00 -3.58 -19.77
C GLY A 270 8.26 -2.28 -19.48
N ARG A 271 7.38 -2.32 -18.47
CA ARG A 271 6.50 -1.21 -18.13
C ARG A 271 7.26 0.04 -17.65
N LEU A 272 8.30 -0.13 -16.84
CA LEU A 272 9.00 0.99 -16.22
C LEU A 272 9.80 1.81 -17.24
N PRO A 273 10.62 1.23 -18.15
CA PRO A 273 11.25 2.01 -19.21
C PRO A 273 10.24 2.78 -20.09
N ASN A 274 9.12 2.16 -20.46
CA ASN A 274 8.07 2.82 -21.25
C ASN A 274 7.54 4.08 -20.56
N LEU A 275 7.23 3.99 -19.26
CA LEU A 275 6.73 5.12 -18.47
C LEU A 275 7.80 6.21 -18.30
N ILE A 276 9.02 5.81 -17.94
CA ILE A 276 10.14 6.71 -17.70
C ILE A 276 10.47 7.53 -18.95
N ASP A 277 10.55 6.88 -20.12
CA ASP A 277 10.88 7.56 -21.39
C ASP A 277 9.80 8.55 -21.84
N ARG A 278 8.55 8.33 -21.39
CA ARG A 278 7.41 9.21 -21.66
C ARG A 278 7.21 10.28 -20.57
N GLY A 279 8.07 10.34 -19.56
CA GLY A 279 7.93 11.28 -18.44
C GLY A 279 6.73 10.98 -17.52
N GLN A 280 6.18 9.77 -17.56
CA GLN A 280 5.04 9.35 -16.74
C GLN A 280 5.52 8.85 -15.36
N PRO A 281 4.78 9.10 -14.27
CA PRO A 281 5.07 8.49 -12.97
C PRO A 281 5.25 6.97 -13.07
N ALA A 282 6.36 6.47 -12.52
CA ALA A 282 6.72 5.06 -12.48
C ALA A 282 6.54 4.56 -11.04
N ILE A 283 5.29 4.28 -10.68
CA ILE A 283 4.89 3.83 -9.34
C ILE A 283 4.67 2.32 -9.37
N LEU A 284 5.52 1.56 -8.69
CA LEU A 284 5.39 0.12 -8.55
C LEU A 284 4.39 -0.21 -7.43
N ILE A 285 3.73 -1.36 -7.51
CA ILE A 285 2.91 -1.92 -6.43
C ILE A 285 3.27 -3.38 -6.18
N SER A 286 3.28 -3.75 -4.91
CA SER A 286 3.32 -5.15 -4.47
C SER A 286 2.52 -5.30 -3.18
N HIS A 287 1.92 -6.46 -3.01
CA HIS A 287 1.37 -6.87 -1.72
C HIS A 287 2.47 -7.58 -0.92
N TRP A 288 2.43 -7.47 0.41
CA TRP A 288 3.48 -7.96 1.30
C TRP A 288 3.80 -9.45 1.08
N GLN A 289 2.76 -10.27 0.94
CA GLN A 289 2.89 -11.69 0.65
C GLN A 289 3.43 -11.99 -0.76
N GLY A 290 3.29 -11.06 -1.72
CA GLY A 290 3.96 -11.16 -3.02
C GLY A 290 5.47 -11.25 -2.82
N PHE A 291 6.05 -10.30 -2.08
CA PHE A 291 7.48 -10.34 -1.77
C PHE A 291 7.89 -11.57 -0.94
N TYR A 292 7.10 -11.93 0.08
CA TYR A 292 7.43 -13.01 1.01
C TYR A 292 7.32 -14.40 0.38
N GLY A 293 6.25 -14.67 -0.36
CA GLY A 293 5.94 -15.98 -0.92
C GLY A 293 5.08 -16.85 0.01
N MET A 294 5.12 -18.17 -0.19
CA MET A 294 4.39 -19.12 0.66
C MET A 294 5.09 -19.44 1.99
N HIS A 295 6.41 -19.28 2.08
CA HIS A 295 7.21 -19.55 3.26
C HIS A 295 8.51 -18.75 3.19
N ASP A 296 9.27 -18.68 4.29
CA ASP A 296 10.43 -17.80 4.42
C ASP A 296 11.54 -18.11 3.40
N GLU A 297 11.61 -19.34 2.88
CA GLU A 297 12.57 -19.74 1.85
C GLU A 297 12.09 -19.49 0.41
N ASP A 298 10.82 -19.10 0.20
CA ASP A 298 10.29 -18.83 -1.14
C ASP A 298 10.89 -17.51 -1.67
N ARG A 299 10.46 -16.36 -1.12
CA ARG A 299 10.99 -15.01 -1.39
C ARG A 299 11.26 -14.67 -2.86
N ARG A 300 10.67 -15.39 -3.81
CA ARG A 300 10.89 -15.20 -5.26
C ARG A 300 10.49 -13.79 -5.69
N GLY A 301 9.43 -13.27 -5.09
CA GLY A 301 8.99 -11.89 -5.30
C GLY A 301 10.03 -10.86 -4.88
N PHE A 302 10.61 -11.03 -3.70
CA PHE A 302 11.65 -10.13 -3.22
C PHE A 302 12.92 -10.22 -4.09
N GLU A 303 13.34 -11.41 -4.53
CA GLU A 303 14.49 -11.56 -5.43
C GLU A 303 14.26 -10.96 -6.82
N ALA A 304 13.03 -11.08 -7.34
CA ALA A 304 12.64 -10.37 -8.57
C ALA A 304 12.67 -8.85 -8.37
N PHE A 305 12.20 -8.35 -7.23
CA PHE A 305 12.27 -6.93 -6.90
C PHE A 305 13.71 -6.41 -6.80
N LYS A 306 14.61 -7.15 -6.14
CA LYS A 306 16.06 -6.83 -6.11
C LYS A 306 16.63 -6.72 -7.53
N THR A 307 16.20 -7.59 -8.44
CA THR A 307 16.58 -7.55 -9.87
C THR A 307 16.05 -6.29 -10.56
N VAL A 308 14.79 -5.90 -10.31
CA VAL A 308 14.18 -4.68 -10.86
C VAL A 308 14.94 -3.43 -10.38
N VAL A 309 15.19 -3.31 -9.08
CA VAL A 309 15.94 -2.19 -8.48
C VAL A 309 17.34 -2.07 -9.09
N ARG A 310 18.06 -3.20 -9.21
CA ARG A 310 19.38 -3.21 -9.86
C ARG A 310 19.30 -2.69 -11.31
N ARG A 311 18.35 -3.17 -12.10
CA ARG A 311 18.18 -2.77 -13.50
C ARG A 311 17.81 -1.29 -13.64
N LEU A 312 16.96 -0.77 -12.77
CA LEU A 312 16.63 0.67 -12.74
C LEU A 312 17.85 1.52 -12.43
N ARG A 313 18.68 1.10 -11.47
CA ARG A 313 19.96 1.76 -11.15
C ARG A 313 20.96 1.71 -12.31
N GLU A 314 21.04 0.59 -13.01
CA GLU A 314 21.89 0.47 -14.21
C GLU A 314 21.40 1.37 -15.36
N ARG A 315 20.08 1.57 -15.47
CA ARG A 315 19.46 2.44 -16.47
C ARG A 315 19.67 3.93 -16.17
N ASP A 316 19.61 4.34 -14.91
CA ASP A 316 19.80 5.72 -14.46
C ASP A 316 20.89 5.81 -13.37
N PRO A 317 22.17 5.59 -13.72
CA PRO A 317 23.26 5.45 -12.74
C PRO A 317 23.58 6.75 -12.00
N GLN A 318 23.13 7.90 -12.49
CA GLN A 318 23.35 9.22 -11.88
C GLN A 318 22.07 9.80 -11.25
N GLY A 319 20.92 9.13 -11.36
CA GLY A 319 19.64 9.65 -10.87
C GLY A 319 19.21 10.96 -11.56
N GLU A 320 19.56 11.09 -12.83
CA GLU A 320 19.30 12.29 -13.64
C GLU A 320 17.91 12.25 -14.28
N VAL A 321 17.35 11.05 -14.46
CA VAL A 321 16.06 10.84 -15.15
C VAL A 321 14.93 10.60 -14.16
N THR A 322 15.21 9.87 -13.08
CA THR A 322 14.23 9.46 -12.08
C THR A 322 14.53 10.04 -10.70
N ARG A 323 13.50 10.13 -9.85
CA ARG A 323 13.64 10.56 -8.46
C ARG A 323 12.67 9.85 -7.53
#